data_AF-A0AAW2T5E1-F1
#
_entry.id   AF-A0AAW2T5E1-F1
#
_cell.length_a   1.000
_cell.length_b   1.000
_cell.length_c   1.000
_cell.angle_alpha   90.00
_cell.angle_beta   90.00
_cell.angle_gamma   90.00
#
_symmetry.space_group_name_H-M   'P 1'
#
loop_
_entity.id
_entity.type
_entity.pdbx_description
1 polymer ?
#
loop_
_entity_poly.entity_id
_entity_poly.type
_entity_poly.pdbx_seq_one_letter_code
_entity_poly.pdbx_strand_id
1 'polypeptide(L)'
;MLPDVNSTTSGGDESQRKGDDGINNKSSSEDLHNNSINNQELKRKCYHRHTPEQIQQMKAFFKQHPHPNNNQRKELSDKLGLEPLQVKFWFQNKRTQLKTWHERHKNSCFRTENNELRAENMRCREALSNARCRACGRAIAVAGMSSNEHCLTVENAQLRERIEYLAAIIAKFVGKPLADEAITPSSTASPTIDTEAVRNLKGKQKIKE
;
A
#
# COMPACT_ATOMS: atom_id res chain seq x y z
N MET A 1 -3.06 -28.46 9.05
CA MET A 1 -2.30 -28.55 10.33
C MET A 1 -1.82 -27.15 10.70
N LEU A 2 -1.60 -26.86 11.98
CA LEU A 2 -0.97 -25.61 12.43
C LEU A 2 0.50 -25.90 12.78
N PRO A 3 1.48 -25.06 12.35
CA PRO A 3 2.87 -25.27 12.69
C PRO A 3 3.16 -24.83 14.14
N ASP A 4 3.81 -25.69 14.93
CA ASP A 4 4.36 -25.32 16.23
C ASP A 4 5.67 -24.53 16.03
N VAL A 5 5.60 -23.21 16.23
CA VAL A 5 6.75 -22.29 16.08
C VAL A 5 7.37 -21.96 17.43
N ASN A 6 8.39 -22.74 17.81
CA ASN A 6 9.20 -22.48 18.98
C ASN A 6 10.69 -22.66 18.61
N SER A 7 11.35 -21.59 18.19
CA SER A 7 12.79 -21.56 17.93
C SER A 7 13.35 -20.18 18.22
N THR A 8 14.33 -20.14 19.12
CA THR A 8 15.05 -18.93 19.51
C THR A 8 16.00 -18.52 18.38
N THR A 9 15.95 -17.26 17.98
CA THR A 9 17.02 -16.62 17.20
C THR A 9 17.36 -15.30 17.90
N SER A 10 18.50 -15.29 18.58
CA SER A 10 19.08 -14.07 19.17
C SER A 10 19.90 -13.35 18.11
N GLY A 11 19.69 -12.05 17.98
CA GLY A 11 20.36 -11.19 17.01
C GLY A 11 19.76 -9.80 17.08
N GLY A 12 20.51 -8.83 17.58
CA GLY A 12 20.04 -7.46 17.75
C GLY A 12 20.39 -6.58 16.55
N ASP A 13 19.57 -5.56 16.32
CA ASP A 13 19.97 -4.32 15.66
C ASP A 13 19.35 -3.15 16.44
N GLU A 14 20.17 -2.21 16.90
CA GLU A 14 19.76 -1.10 17.77
C GLU A 14 19.66 0.22 16.98
N SER A 15 18.78 0.24 15.97
CA SER A 15 18.59 1.41 15.09
C SER A 15 17.72 2.52 15.72
N GLN A 16 18.37 3.29 16.60
CA GLN A 16 17.90 4.51 17.27
C GLN A 16 17.04 5.46 16.39
N ARG A 17 15.84 5.80 16.84
CA ARG A 17 15.03 6.94 16.32
C ARG A 17 14.38 7.72 17.46
N LYS A 18 14.75 8.99 17.60
CA LYS A 18 14.07 9.95 18.48
C LYS A 18 12.70 10.31 17.90
N GLY A 19 11.69 10.38 18.77
CA GLY A 19 10.43 11.09 18.55
C GLY A 19 10.31 12.18 19.61
N ASP A 20 9.66 13.30 19.26
CA ASP A 20 9.58 14.50 20.09
C ASP A 20 8.20 14.60 20.78
N ASP A 21 8.17 14.89 22.08
CA ASP A 21 6.95 14.92 22.91
C ASP A 21 6.42 16.35 23.06
N GLY A 22 5.39 16.69 22.26
CA GLY A 22 4.84 18.04 22.14
C GLY A 22 3.37 18.19 22.55
N ILE A 23 3.03 17.94 23.83
CA ILE A 23 1.69 18.28 24.37
C ILE A 23 1.84 19.29 25.52
N ASN A 24 1.65 20.57 25.19
CA ASN A 24 1.52 21.65 26.16
C ASN A 24 0.04 21.80 26.58
N ASN A 25 -0.24 21.72 27.88
CA ASN A 25 -1.45 22.32 28.45
C ASN A 25 -1.21 22.66 29.93
N LYS A 26 -1.58 23.87 30.37
CA LYS A 26 -1.12 24.46 31.64
C LYS A 26 -2.10 25.52 32.14
N SER A 27 -2.71 25.33 33.32
CA SER A 27 -3.01 26.39 34.30
C SER A 27 -3.63 25.82 35.60
N SER A 28 -3.41 26.56 36.69
CA SER A 28 -4.13 26.58 37.99
C SER A 28 -3.99 25.35 38.89
N SER A 29 -3.49 25.42 40.14
CA SER A 29 -3.77 26.32 41.29
C SER A 29 -5.08 25.95 42.01
N GLU A 30 -5.13 25.61 43.31
CA GLU A 30 -4.07 25.44 44.35
C GLU A 30 -4.20 24.03 45.04
N ASP A 31 -3.84 23.65 46.27
CA ASP A 31 -3.49 24.35 47.54
C ASP A 31 -2.64 23.49 48.52
N LEU A 32 -2.22 24.12 49.63
CA LEU A 32 -1.33 23.67 50.72
C LEU A 32 -1.73 22.37 51.45
N HIS A 33 -0.75 21.46 51.67
CA HIS A 33 -0.14 21.28 53.00
C HIS A 33 1.18 20.46 52.95
N ASN A 34 2.04 20.62 53.96
CA ASN A 34 3.35 19.96 54.08
C ASN A 34 3.32 18.82 55.12
N ASN A 35 3.67 17.58 54.73
CA ASN A 35 4.53 16.73 55.58
C ASN A 35 5.19 15.53 54.85
N SER A 36 6.36 15.14 55.36
CA SER A 36 7.00 13.81 55.27
C SER A 36 7.16 13.15 53.89
N ILE A 37 8.32 13.39 53.26
CA ILE A 37 8.90 12.42 52.33
C ILE A 37 9.31 11.16 53.12
N ASN A 38 8.69 10.01 52.86
CA ASN A 38 9.37 8.69 52.92
C ASN A 38 8.49 7.52 52.42
N ASN A 39 9.15 6.51 51.82
CA ASN A 39 8.73 5.10 51.77
C ASN A 39 7.36 4.73 51.16
N GLN A 40 7.05 5.23 49.96
CA GLN A 40 6.39 4.38 48.95
C GLN A 40 7.19 4.36 47.64
N GLU A 41 8.34 3.67 47.68
CA GLU A 41 8.88 3.03 46.48
C GLU A 41 7.75 2.21 45.83
N LEU A 42 7.48 2.48 44.56
CA LEU A 42 6.38 1.85 43.83
C LEU A 42 6.60 0.33 43.75
N LYS A 43 6.00 -0.42 44.68
CA LYS A 43 5.93 -1.89 44.68
C LYS A 43 5.18 -2.36 43.43
N ARG A 44 5.92 -2.44 42.32
CA ARG A 44 5.47 -2.98 41.02
C ARG A 44 4.82 -4.32 41.31
N LYS A 45 3.49 -4.42 41.14
CA LYS A 45 2.71 -5.61 41.52
C LYS A 45 3.39 -6.84 40.94
N CYS A 46 3.80 -7.78 41.81
CA CYS A 46 4.57 -8.94 41.39
C CYS A 46 3.67 -9.87 40.55
N TYR A 47 3.72 -9.70 39.22
CA TYR A 47 2.95 -10.48 38.27
C TYR A 47 3.42 -11.94 38.30
N HIS A 48 2.69 -12.76 39.07
CA HIS A 48 2.94 -14.20 39.09
C HIS A 48 2.80 -14.79 37.70
N ARG A 49 3.88 -15.40 37.22
CA ARG A 49 3.99 -16.01 35.90
C ARG A 49 3.49 -17.44 35.98
N HIS A 50 2.45 -17.79 35.22
CA HIS A 50 1.92 -19.16 35.17
C HIS A 50 3.03 -20.17 34.82
N THR A 51 2.95 -21.37 35.39
CA THR A 51 3.92 -22.44 35.14
C THR A 51 3.86 -22.94 33.69
N PRO A 52 4.92 -23.58 33.16
CA PRO A 52 4.89 -24.18 31.83
C PRO A 52 3.73 -25.18 31.66
N GLU A 53 3.43 -25.95 32.70
CA GLU A 53 2.33 -26.92 32.73
C GLU A 53 0.96 -26.23 32.68
N GLN A 54 0.71 -25.21 33.52
CA GLN A 54 -0.52 -24.42 33.47
C GLN A 54 -0.73 -23.82 32.06
N ILE A 55 0.35 -23.32 31.44
CA ILE A 55 0.32 -22.80 30.06
C ILE A 55 0.04 -23.92 29.04
N GLN A 56 0.56 -25.13 29.22
CA GLN A 56 0.32 -26.29 28.36
C GLN A 56 -1.13 -26.78 28.45
N GLN A 57 -1.68 -26.92 29.66
CA GLN A 57 -3.07 -27.30 29.87
C GLN A 57 -4.04 -26.24 29.30
N MET A 58 -3.79 -24.95 29.56
CA MET A 58 -4.57 -23.86 28.95
C MET A 58 -4.45 -23.83 27.41
N LYS A 59 -3.27 -24.09 26.83
CA LYS A 59 -3.09 -24.26 25.37
C LYS A 59 -3.90 -25.44 24.83
N ALA A 60 -3.94 -26.58 25.52
CA ALA A 60 -4.70 -27.76 25.10
C ALA A 60 -6.21 -27.49 25.12
N PHE A 61 -6.72 -26.87 26.19
CA PHE A 61 -8.13 -26.47 26.31
C PHE A 61 -8.51 -25.43 25.24
N PHE A 62 -7.64 -24.46 24.96
CA PHE A 62 -7.87 -23.43 23.92
C PHE A 62 -8.07 -24.02 22.52
N LYS A 63 -7.46 -25.17 22.19
CA LYS A 63 -7.68 -25.83 20.87
C LYS A 63 -9.13 -26.27 20.67
N GLN A 64 -9.87 -26.55 21.75
CA GLN A 64 -11.26 -27.01 21.72
C GLN A 64 -12.25 -25.89 22.08
N HIS A 65 -11.88 -24.99 23.00
CA HIS A 65 -12.74 -23.93 23.51
C HIS A 65 -12.00 -22.57 23.56
N PRO A 66 -11.84 -21.85 22.44
CA PRO A 66 -11.16 -20.54 22.43
C PRO A 66 -11.96 -19.43 23.15
N HIS A 67 -13.24 -19.66 23.45
CA HIS A 67 -14.16 -18.76 24.14
C HIS A 67 -14.84 -19.47 25.34
N PRO A 68 -14.11 -19.78 26.42
CA PRO A 68 -14.66 -20.55 27.53
C PRO A 68 -15.69 -19.77 28.35
N ASN A 69 -16.82 -20.41 28.64
CA ASN A 69 -17.90 -19.87 29.45
C ASN A 69 -17.50 -19.76 30.95
N ASN A 70 -18.40 -19.29 31.81
CA ASN A 70 -18.10 -19.14 33.25
C ASN A 70 -17.76 -20.48 33.92
N ASN A 71 -18.54 -21.53 33.65
CA ASN A 71 -18.40 -22.84 34.27
C ASN A 71 -17.10 -23.51 33.83
N GLN A 72 -16.80 -23.50 32.52
CA GLN A 72 -15.54 -23.99 31.94
C GLN A 72 -14.32 -23.24 32.50
N ARG A 73 -14.43 -21.92 32.73
CA ARG A 73 -13.34 -21.15 33.36
C ARG A 73 -13.15 -21.49 34.83
N LYS A 74 -14.22 -21.80 35.58
CA LYS A 74 -14.12 -22.29 36.96
C LYS A 74 -13.49 -23.69 37.01
N GLU A 75 -14.02 -24.63 36.24
CA GLU A 75 -13.49 -25.99 36.18
C GLU A 75 -11.99 -26.01 35.81
N LEU A 76 -11.57 -25.18 34.85
CA LEU A 76 -10.17 -25.04 34.47
C LEU A 76 -9.33 -24.26 35.50
N SER A 77 -9.90 -23.34 36.28
CA SER A 77 -9.18 -22.63 37.34
C SER A 77 -8.94 -23.53 38.54
N ASP A 78 -9.97 -24.27 38.95
CA ASP A 78 -9.95 -25.24 40.05
C ASP A 78 -8.92 -26.36 39.77
N LYS A 79 -8.87 -26.86 38.53
CA LYS A 79 -7.86 -27.86 38.06
C LYS A 79 -6.42 -27.34 38.01
N LEU A 80 -6.20 -26.02 37.93
CA LEU A 80 -4.88 -25.42 37.73
C LEU A 80 -4.32 -24.71 38.97
N GLY A 81 -5.09 -24.60 40.05
CA GLY A 81 -4.74 -23.77 41.21
C GLY A 81 -4.63 -22.29 40.85
N LEU A 82 -5.53 -21.79 40.01
CA LEU A 82 -5.56 -20.40 39.53
C LEU A 82 -6.88 -19.72 39.89
N GLU A 83 -6.91 -18.39 39.83
CA GLU A 83 -8.15 -17.62 39.87
C GLU A 83 -8.94 -17.75 38.54
N PRO A 84 -10.29 -17.88 38.56
CA PRO A 84 -11.12 -17.86 37.34
C PRO A 84 -10.89 -16.60 36.48
N LEU A 85 -10.44 -15.51 37.10
CA LEU A 85 -10.10 -14.25 36.44
C LEU A 85 -8.74 -14.31 35.72
N GLN A 86 -7.74 -15.02 36.26
CA GLN A 86 -6.48 -15.28 35.55
C GLN A 86 -6.73 -16.09 34.27
N VAL A 87 -7.58 -17.12 34.36
CA VAL A 87 -8.00 -17.91 33.19
C VAL A 87 -8.73 -17.01 32.17
N LYS A 88 -9.67 -16.16 32.60
CA LYS A 88 -10.35 -15.18 31.72
C LYS A 88 -9.34 -14.32 30.95
N PHE A 89 -8.38 -13.71 31.65
CA PHE A 89 -7.37 -12.84 31.03
C PHE A 89 -6.38 -13.61 30.15
N TRP A 90 -5.98 -14.83 30.51
CA TRP A 90 -5.11 -15.66 29.67
C TRP A 90 -5.78 -15.97 28.32
N PHE A 91 -7.05 -16.39 28.32
CA PHE A 91 -7.79 -16.68 27.08
C PHE A 91 -8.01 -15.42 26.24
N GLN A 92 -8.32 -14.28 26.87
CA GLN A 92 -8.42 -12.99 26.18
C GLN A 92 -7.08 -12.61 25.51
N ASN A 93 -5.98 -12.64 26.26
CA ASN A 93 -4.64 -12.35 25.75
C ASN A 93 -4.21 -13.34 24.66
N LYS A 94 -4.55 -14.62 24.77
CA LYS A 94 -4.22 -15.64 23.76
C LYS A 94 -4.95 -15.39 22.44
N ARG A 95 -6.22 -14.96 22.47
CA ARG A 95 -6.95 -14.51 21.26
C ARG A 95 -6.31 -13.26 20.65
N THR A 96 -5.98 -12.25 21.46
CA THR A 96 -5.30 -11.04 20.98
C THR A 96 -3.96 -11.36 20.31
N GLN A 97 -3.11 -12.18 20.94
CA GLN A 97 -1.85 -12.65 20.37
C GLN A 97 -2.05 -13.36 19.03
N LEU A 98 -3.03 -14.26 18.93
CA LEU A 98 -3.31 -15.02 17.70
C LEU A 98 -3.78 -14.11 16.56
N LYS A 99 -4.61 -13.11 16.86
CA LYS A 99 -5.03 -12.09 15.88
C LYS A 99 -3.84 -11.23 15.45
N THR A 100 -3.06 -10.68 16.39
CA THR A 100 -1.88 -9.86 16.07
C THR A 100 -0.83 -10.64 15.27
N TRP A 101 -0.64 -11.94 15.54
CA TRP A 101 0.25 -12.79 14.74
C TRP A 101 -0.28 -12.98 13.30
N HIS A 102 -1.58 -13.28 13.13
CA HIS A 102 -2.18 -13.41 11.79
C HIS A 102 -2.08 -12.11 10.99
N GLU A 103 -2.43 -10.96 11.57
CA GLU A 103 -2.39 -9.69 10.84
C GLU A 103 -0.95 -9.25 10.51
N ARG A 104 0.03 -9.56 11.36
CA ARG A 104 1.46 -9.36 11.03
C ARG A 104 1.91 -10.28 9.88
N HIS A 105 1.52 -11.56 9.91
CA HIS A 105 1.87 -12.52 8.86
C HIS A 105 1.26 -12.11 7.52
N LYS A 106 -0.04 -11.81 7.45
CA LYS A 106 -0.72 -11.30 6.26
C LYS A 106 -0.03 -10.04 5.71
N ASN A 107 0.25 -9.04 6.56
CA ASN A 107 0.92 -7.80 6.17
C ASN A 107 2.33 -8.09 5.61
N SER A 108 3.05 -9.06 6.16
CA SER A 108 4.32 -9.51 5.61
C SER A 108 4.17 -10.13 4.22
N CYS A 109 3.20 -11.02 4.01
CA CYS A 109 2.93 -11.62 2.70
C CYS A 109 2.54 -10.55 1.66
N PHE A 110 1.57 -9.69 1.97
CA PHE A 110 1.15 -8.60 1.09
C PHE A 110 2.28 -7.60 0.78
N ARG A 111 3.25 -7.40 1.69
CA ARG A 111 4.44 -6.58 1.42
C ARG A 111 5.38 -7.24 0.42
N THR A 112 5.61 -8.55 0.55
CA THR A 112 6.41 -9.32 -0.41
C THR A 112 5.78 -9.28 -1.79
N GLU A 113 4.50 -9.66 -1.89
CA GLU A 113 3.70 -9.62 -3.12
C GLU A 113 3.66 -8.22 -3.76
N ASN A 114 3.50 -7.15 -2.96
CA ASN A 114 3.50 -5.78 -3.49
C ASN A 114 4.88 -5.35 -4.02
N ASN A 115 5.98 -5.84 -3.43
CA ASN A 115 7.33 -5.59 -3.95
C ASN A 115 7.59 -6.38 -5.24
N GLU A 116 7.11 -7.62 -5.34
CA GLU A 116 7.18 -8.44 -6.55
C GLU A 116 6.37 -7.80 -7.70
N LEU A 117 5.12 -7.41 -7.44
CA LEU A 117 4.28 -6.70 -8.41
C LEU A 117 4.89 -5.36 -8.84
N ARG A 118 5.58 -4.65 -7.95
CA ARG A 118 6.33 -3.42 -8.31
C ARG A 118 7.55 -3.72 -9.18
N ALA A 119 8.31 -4.77 -8.86
CA ALA A 119 9.45 -5.19 -9.67
C ALA A 119 9.01 -5.62 -11.07
N GLU A 120 7.91 -6.37 -11.18
CA GLU A 120 7.36 -6.80 -12.47
C GLU A 120 6.74 -5.63 -13.26
N ASN A 121 6.04 -4.71 -12.58
CA ASN A 121 5.55 -3.48 -13.23
C ASN A 121 6.69 -2.61 -13.77
N MET A 122 7.80 -2.51 -13.04
CA MET A 122 9.03 -1.84 -13.50
C MET A 122 9.61 -2.53 -14.75
N ARG A 123 9.76 -3.87 -14.74
CA ARG A 123 10.23 -4.65 -15.90
C ARG A 123 9.32 -4.46 -17.12
N CYS A 124 8.01 -4.56 -16.96
CA CYS A 124 7.05 -4.35 -18.04
C CYS A 124 7.12 -2.92 -18.60
N ARG A 125 7.25 -1.91 -17.73
CA ARG A 125 7.38 -0.51 -18.16
C ARG A 125 8.71 -0.25 -18.87
N GLU A 126 9.80 -0.86 -18.42
CA GLU A 126 11.11 -0.81 -19.08
C GLU A 126 11.09 -1.55 -20.44
N ALA A 127 10.51 -2.73 -20.51
CA ALA A 127 10.35 -3.49 -21.74
C ALA A 127 9.51 -2.73 -22.78
N LEU A 128 8.44 -2.04 -22.35
CA LEU A 128 7.66 -1.14 -23.21
C LEU A 128 8.48 0.08 -23.65
N SER A 129 9.21 0.72 -22.71
CA SER A 129 10.10 1.85 -23.01
C SER A 129 11.17 1.51 -24.05
N ASN A 130 11.74 0.30 -23.95
CA ASN A 130 12.80 -0.21 -24.81
C ASN A 130 12.26 -0.94 -26.07
N ALA A 131 10.94 -1.11 -26.21
CA ALA A 131 10.34 -1.73 -27.38
C ALA A 131 10.53 -0.83 -28.62
N ARG A 132 11.02 -1.42 -29.72
CA ARG A 132 11.31 -0.70 -30.97
C ARG A 132 10.57 -1.35 -32.14
N CYS A 133 10.04 -0.52 -33.04
CA CYS A 133 9.35 -1.00 -34.24
C CYS A 133 10.34 -1.73 -35.17
N ARG A 134 10.02 -2.97 -35.55
CA ARG A 134 10.90 -3.82 -36.38
C ARG A 134 11.12 -3.26 -37.79
N ALA A 135 10.18 -2.46 -38.31
CA ALA A 135 10.26 -1.91 -39.67
C ALA A 135 11.10 -0.62 -39.79
N CYS A 136 11.20 0.18 -38.71
CA CYS A 136 11.84 1.50 -38.78
C CYS A 136 12.78 1.84 -37.61
N GLY A 137 12.99 0.91 -36.67
CA GLY A 137 13.98 1.01 -35.60
C GLY A 137 13.70 2.06 -34.51
N ARG A 138 12.60 2.82 -34.58
CA ARG A 138 12.23 3.83 -33.57
C ARG A 138 11.51 3.20 -32.37
N ALA A 139 11.62 3.85 -31.21
CA ALA A 139 10.97 3.41 -29.98
C ALA A 139 9.45 3.53 -30.08
N ILE A 140 8.72 2.60 -29.46
CA ILE A 140 7.25 2.53 -29.49
C ILE A 140 6.63 3.42 -28.40
N ALA A 141 7.31 3.63 -27.28
CA ALA A 141 6.79 4.33 -26.10
C ALA A 141 6.84 5.87 -26.16
N VAL A 142 6.70 6.49 -27.34
CA VAL A 142 6.69 7.95 -27.48
C VAL A 142 5.26 8.50 -27.36
N ALA A 143 4.91 8.98 -26.17
CA ALA A 143 3.85 9.96 -25.91
C ALA A 143 2.49 9.73 -26.63
N GLY A 144 1.93 8.53 -26.51
CA GLY A 144 0.53 8.25 -26.85
C GLY A 144 0.23 7.99 -28.33
N MET A 145 1.16 8.25 -29.25
CA MET A 145 1.00 7.87 -30.65
C MET A 145 1.18 6.35 -30.80
N SER A 146 0.34 5.71 -31.62
CA SER A 146 0.51 4.28 -31.92
C SER A 146 1.72 4.03 -32.84
N SER A 147 2.31 2.81 -32.77
CA SER A 147 3.43 2.45 -33.64
C SER A 147 3.11 2.51 -35.14
N ASN A 148 1.82 2.45 -35.50
CA ASN A 148 1.36 2.56 -36.89
C ASN A 148 1.22 4.04 -37.29
N GLU A 149 0.59 4.85 -36.44
CA GLU A 149 0.39 6.30 -36.62
C GLU A 149 1.70 7.07 -36.78
N HIS A 150 2.70 6.77 -35.93
CA HIS A 150 4.03 7.36 -36.08
C HIS A 150 4.78 6.84 -37.32
N CYS A 151 4.49 5.61 -37.79
CA CYS A 151 5.03 5.12 -39.05
C CYS A 151 4.43 5.89 -40.24
N LEU A 152 3.10 6.06 -40.25
CA LEU A 152 2.38 6.88 -41.23
C LEU A 152 2.86 8.34 -41.22
N THR A 153 3.19 8.92 -40.07
CA THR A 153 3.72 10.30 -39.98
C THR A 153 5.04 10.42 -40.76
N VAL A 154 5.95 9.45 -40.61
CA VAL A 154 7.26 9.48 -41.30
C VAL A 154 7.15 9.09 -42.77
N GLU A 155 6.25 8.17 -43.13
CA GLU A 155 5.96 7.86 -44.53
C GLU A 155 5.36 9.08 -45.26
N ASN A 156 4.40 9.78 -44.64
CA ASN A 156 3.86 11.04 -45.18
C ASN A 156 4.93 12.13 -45.34
N ALA A 157 5.93 12.20 -44.45
CA ALA A 157 7.05 13.12 -44.61
C ALA A 157 7.92 12.78 -45.83
N GLN A 158 8.25 11.49 -46.03
CA GLN A 158 9.00 11.03 -47.21
C GLN A 158 8.21 11.20 -48.52
N LEU A 159 6.90 11.03 -48.49
CA LEU A 159 6.04 11.28 -49.65
C LEU A 159 5.98 12.78 -49.99
N ARG A 160 5.94 13.67 -49.00
CA ARG A 160 6.03 15.13 -49.20
C ARG A 160 7.36 15.54 -49.82
N GLU A 161 8.48 15.07 -49.29
CA GLU A 161 9.82 15.31 -49.84
C GLU A 161 9.93 14.85 -51.31
N ARG A 162 9.37 13.68 -51.65
CA ARG A 162 9.31 13.18 -53.03
C ARG A 162 8.44 14.05 -53.93
N ILE A 163 7.29 14.52 -53.44
CA ILE A 163 6.40 15.43 -54.19
C ILE A 163 7.11 16.77 -54.44
N GLU A 164 7.78 17.34 -53.43
CA GLU A 164 8.54 18.59 -53.55
C GLU A 164 9.72 18.44 -54.52
N TYR A 165 10.45 17.33 -54.47
CA TYR A 165 11.53 17.02 -55.42
C TYR A 165 11.03 16.91 -56.87
N LEU A 166 9.93 16.17 -57.09
CA LEU A 166 9.32 16.03 -58.43
C LEU A 166 8.73 17.36 -58.93
N ALA A 167 8.07 18.13 -58.07
CA ALA A 167 7.58 19.47 -58.41
C ALA A 167 8.73 20.42 -58.75
N ALA A 168 9.86 20.35 -58.04
CA ALA A 168 11.07 21.12 -58.33
C ALA A 168 11.78 20.68 -59.64
N ILE A 169 11.61 19.42 -60.08
CA ILE A 169 12.01 18.97 -61.42
C ILE A 169 11.06 19.54 -62.47
N ILE A 170 9.75 19.33 -62.32
CA ILE A 170 8.73 19.78 -63.28
C ILE A 170 8.81 21.30 -63.49
N ALA A 171 8.97 22.08 -62.42
CA ALA A 171 9.13 23.53 -62.49
C ALA A 171 10.37 24.01 -63.29
N LYS A 172 11.43 23.18 -63.40
CA LYS A 172 12.61 23.49 -64.23
C LYS A 172 12.37 23.25 -65.73
N PHE A 173 11.46 22.35 -66.08
CA PHE A 173 11.12 22.02 -67.47
C PHE A 173 9.89 22.77 -68.00
N VAL A 174 8.97 23.18 -67.12
CA VAL A 174 7.70 23.85 -67.49
C VAL A 174 7.74 25.36 -67.28
N GLY A 175 8.54 25.86 -66.34
CA GLY A 175 8.45 27.25 -65.87
C GLY A 175 7.33 27.44 -64.82
N LYS A 176 7.54 28.36 -63.88
CA LYS A 176 6.61 28.63 -62.77
C LYS A 176 5.53 29.67 -63.15
N PRO A 177 4.34 29.65 -62.51
CA PRO A 177 3.63 28.47 -61.99
C PRO A 177 2.12 28.49 -62.31
N LEU A 178 1.42 27.37 -62.08
CA LEU A 178 0.01 27.43 -61.69
C LEU A 178 -0.04 27.72 -60.18
N ALA A 179 -0.85 28.70 -59.77
CA ALA A 179 -1.05 29.09 -58.38
C ALA A 179 -2.48 28.76 -57.92
N ASP A 180 -2.65 28.64 -56.61
CA ASP A 180 -3.91 28.53 -55.86
C ASP A 180 -4.95 27.51 -56.35
N GLU A 181 -4.88 26.30 -55.78
CA GLU A 181 -5.90 25.98 -54.76
C GLU A 181 -5.21 25.68 -53.42
N ALA A 182 -5.38 26.57 -52.46
CA ALA A 182 -4.93 26.35 -51.10
C ALA A 182 -5.91 25.40 -50.38
N ILE A 183 -5.62 24.09 -50.40
CA ILE A 183 -6.26 23.12 -49.50
C ILE A 183 -5.85 23.44 -48.06
N THR A 184 -6.58 24.39 -47.47
CA THR A 184 -6.44 24.74 -46.06
C THR A 184 -6.93 23.57 -45.21
N PRO A 185 -6.12 23.05 -44.27
CA PRO A 185 -6.64 22.18 -43.23
C PRO A 185 -7.53 23.05 -42.33
N SER A 186 -8.84 22.99 -42.55
CA SER A 186 -9.81 23.80 -41.83
C SER A 186 -9.69 23.58 -40.32
N SER A 187 -9.61 24.71 -39.60
CA SER A 187 -9.80 24.92 -38.16
C SER A 187 -9.62 23.72 -37.22
N THR A 188 -8.66 23.82 -36.30
CA THR A 188 -8.53 22.92 -35.15
C THR A 188 -9.76 23.02 -34.22
N ALA A 189 -10.77 22.21 -34.51
CA ALA A 189 -11.91 21.98 -33.63
C ALA A 189 -11.47 21.12 -32.43
N SER A 190 -10.81 21.75 -31.46
CA SER A 190 -10.53 21.14 -30.16
C SER A 190 -11.85 20.68 -29.52
N PRO A 191 -12.01 19.38 -29.16
CA PRO A 191 -13.14 18.95 -28.38
C PRO A 191 -12.97 19.50 -26.95
N THR A 192 -13.63 20.62 -26.67
CA THR A 192 -13.72 21.17 -25.30
C THR A 192 -14.41 20.15 -24.41
N ILE A 193 -13.63 19.38 -23.65
CA ILE A 193 -14.17 18.47 -22.64
C ILE A 193 -14.82 19.33 -21.57
N ASP A 194 -16.14 19.26 -21.49
CA ASP A 194 -16.92 19.96 -20.47
C ASP A 194 -16.58 19.40 -19.07
N THR A 195 -15.75 20.15 -18.35
CA THR A 195 -15.30 19.78 -17.00
C THR A 195 -16.39 19.88 -15.93
N GLU A 196 -17.55 20.46 -16.24
CA GLU A 196 -18.69 20.55 -15.33
C GLU A 196 -19.29 19.16 -15.05
N ALA A 197 -19.35 18.30 -16.07
CA ALA A 197 -19.93 16.95 -15.99
C ALA A 197 -19.20 16.03 -15.01
N VAL A 198 -17.87 16.12 -14.92
CA VAL A 198 -17.04 15.25 -14.06
C VAL A 198 -17.21 15.57 -12.57
N ARG A 199 -17.62 16.80 -12.22
CA ARG A 199 -17.79 17.22 -10.83
C ARG A 199 -19.00 16.54 -10.15
N ASN A 200 -20.05 16.23 -10.91
CA ASN A 200 -21.32 15.74 -10.36
C ASN A 200 -21.34 14.25 -9.94
N LEU A 201 -20.34 13.44 -10.32
CA LEU A 201 -20.28 12.01 -9.94
C LEU A 201 -19.71 11.75 -8.54
N LYS A 202 -19.27 12.78 -7.79
CA LYS A 202 -18.79 12.63 -6.40
C LYS A 202 -19.83 12.97 -5.31
N GLY A 203 -21.07 13.27 -5.71
CA GLY A 203 -22.10 13.79 -4.80
C GLY A 203 -23.04 12.78 -4.13
N LYS A 204 -23.02 11.48 -4.49
CA LYS A 204 -24.04 10.51 -4.03
C LYS A 204 -23.51 9.13 -3.62
N GLN A 205 -22.77 9.06 -2.51
CA GLN A 205 -22.70 7.83 -1.71
C GLN A 205 -22.32 8.09 -0.24
N LYS A 206 -23.20 8.78 0.51
CA LYS A 206 -23.13 8.77 1.98
C LYS A 206 -24.50 8.98 2.63
N ILE A 207 -24.95 7.94 3.34
CA ILE A 207 -26.03 7.91 4.35
C ILE A 207 -27.43 8.31 3.88
N LYS A 208 -28.32 7.30 3.87
CA LYS A 208 -29.51 7.36 4.72
C LYS A 208 -29.53 6.13 5.63
N GLU A 209 -29.89 6.40 6.88
CA GLU A 209 -30.38 5.55 7.97
C GLU A 209 -30.26 4.02 7.80
#